data_AF-A0A0C9RSG8-F1
#
_entry.id   AF-A0A0C9RSG8-F1
#
_cell.length_a   1.000
_cell.length_b   1.000
_cell.length_c   1.000
_cell.angle_alpha   90.00
_cell.angle_beta   90.00
_cell.angle_gamma   90.00
#
_symmetry.space_group_name_H-M   'P 1'
#
loop_
_entity.id
_entity.type
_entity.pdbx_description
1 polymer ?
#
loop_
_entity_poly.entity_id
_entity_poly.type
_entity_poly.pdbx_seq_one_letter_code
_entity_poly.pdbx_strand_id
1 'polypeptide(L)'
;KRFLILARATGNPTVTKAVKVFIHKTKIEMLPLSADSGLVVRVDGTKVDVDPAAPYSHTEHDNELFKVKKTPDKWLTLVSESYGIHVTFSGDVLFVQAAPFYRGKLCGLCGDYNLDRNHELTGPDGHLYNNTLEFSTSYVVPS
;
A
#
# COMPACT_ATOMS: atom_id res chain seq x y z
N LYS A 1 1.33 3.72 15.07
CA LYS A 1 1.81 3.55 13.68
C LYS A 1 1.17 4.65 12.83
N ARG A 2 1.92 5.32 11.94
CA ARG A 2 1.38 6.42 11.10
C ARG A 2 0.57 5.87 9.91
N PHE A 3 1.13 4.87 9.24
CA PHE A 3 0.46 4.12 8.19
C PHE A 3 0.89 2.65 8.20
N LEU A 4 0.19 1.80 7.46
CA LEU A 4 0.56 0.41 7.17
C LEU A 4 0.11 0.06 5.75
N ILE A 5 0.96 -0.59 4.97
CA ILE A 5 0.63 -1.07 3.62
C ILE A 5 0.85 -2.58 3.61
N LEU A 6 -0.22 -3.34 3.37
CA LEU A 6 -0.20 -4.78 3.24
C LEU A 6 -0.56 -5.15 1.80
N ALA A 7 0.07 -6.20 1.29
CA ALA A 7 -0.29 -6.78 0.01
C ALA A 7 -0.51 -8.29 0.18
N ARG A 8 -1.40 -8.86 -0.62
CA ARG A 8 -1.61 -10.31 -0.70
C ARG A 8 -1.90 -10.73 -2.13
N ALA A 9 -1.61 -11.99 -2.44
CA ALA A 9 -2.12 -12.61 -3.66
C ALA A 9 -3.65 -12.77 -3.59
N THR A 10 -4.29 -12.78 -4.75
CA THR A 10 -5.70 -13.12 -4.92
C THR A 10 -5.84 -14.31 -5.87
N GLY A 11 -7.03 -14.91 -5.91
CA GLY A 11 -7.38 -15.91 -6.92
C GLY A 11 -7.95 -15.33 -8.21
N ASN A 12 -7.97 -14.00 -8.39
CA ASN A 12 -8.49 -13.36 -9.59
C ASN A 12 -7.44 -13.39 -10.73
N PRO A 13 -7.81 -13.82 -11.95
CA PRO A 13 -6.85 -13.98 -13.05
C PRO A 13 -6.33 -12.65 -13.61
N THR A 14 -7.06 -11.54 -13.43
CA THR A 14 -6.70 -10.22 -13.95
C THR A 14 -6.11 -9.32 -12.87
N VAL A 15 -6.59 -9.43 -11.64
CA VAL A 15 -6.13 -8.65 -10.48
C VAL A 15 -5.48 -9.61 -9.48
N THR A 16 -4.26 -10.03 -9.80
CA THR A 16 -3.52 -11.08 -9.08
C THR A 16 -3.15 -10.70 -7.65
N LYS A 17 -3.17 -9.40 -7.31
CA LYS A 17 -2.86 -8.89 -5.97
C LYS A 17 -3.94 -7.96 -5.44
N ALA A 18 -4.02 -7.87 -4.12
CA ALA A 18 -4.83 -6.90 -3.41
C ALA A 18 -3.94 -6.12 -2.44
N VAL A 19 -4.20 -4.82 -2.33
CA VAL A 19 -3.48 -3.92 -1.43
C VAL A 19 -4.44 -3.39 -0.38
N LYS A 20 -3.98 -3.35 0.86
CA LYS A 20 -4.68 -2.75 2.00
C LYS A 20 -3.77 -1.71 2.63
N VAL A 21 -4.23 -0.47 2.66
CA VAL A 21 -3.54 0.67 3.25
C VAL A 21 -4.31 1.12 4.48
N PHE A 22 -3.62 1.32 5.58
CA PHE A 22 -4.16 2.03 6.74
C PHE A 22 -3.46 3.37 6.85
N ILE A 23 -4.23 4.44 6.95
CA ILE A 23 -3.75 5.77 7.32
C ILE A 23 -4.52 6.16 8.57
N HIS A 24 -3.81 6.32 9.69
CA HIS A 24 -4.45 6.43 11.00
C HIS A 24 -5.42 5.25 11.26
N LYS A 25 -6.73 5.54 11.41
CA LYS A 25 -7.80 4.55 11.60
C LYS A 25 -8.51 4.16 10.30
N THR A 26 -8.32 4.93 9.24
CA THR A 26 -9.01 4.74 7.96
C THR A 26 -8.36 3.60 7.19
N LYS A 27 -9.18 2.65 6.75
CA LYS A 27 -8.78 1.50 5.96
C LYS A 27 -9.16 1.71 4.50
N ILE A 28 -8.16 1.68 3.63
CA ILE A 28 -8.32 1.75 2.18
C ILE A 28 -7.93 0.41 1.58
N GLU A 29 -8.77 -0.15 0.71
CA GLU A 29 -8.51 -1.43 0.07
C GLU A 29 -8.62 -1.28 -1.45
N MET A 30 -7.61 -1.76 -2.17
CA MET A 30 -7.56 -1.84 -3.63
C MET A 30 -7.52 -3.31 -4.02
N LEU A 31 -8.66 -3.85 -4.46
CA LEU A 31 -8.86 -5.29 -4.67
C LEU A 31 -9.93 -5.55 -5.75
N PRO A 32 -10.05 -6.77 -6.28
CA PRO A 32 -11.25 -7.19 -7.01
C PRO A 32 -12.38 -7.53 -6.01
N LEU A 33 -13.63 -7.25 -6.38
CA LEU A 33 -14.84 -7.69 -5.62
C LEU A 33 -15.37 -9.06 -6.06
N SER A 34 -15.15 -9.44 -7.32
CA SER A 34 -15.55 -10.69 -7.93
C SER A 34 -14.51 -11.15 -8.94
N ALA A 35 -14.70 -12.34 -9.53
CA ALA A 35 -13.82 -12.84 -10.59
C ALA A 35 -13.78 -11.90 -11.82
N ASP A 36 -14.91 -11.28 -12.13
CA ASP A 36 -15.06 -10.43 -13.33
C ASP A 36 -14.89 -8.94 -13.03
N SER A 37 -14.77 -8.55 -11.75
CA SER A 37 -14.55 -7.15 -11.41
C SER A 37 -13.10 -6.76 -11.70
N GLY A 38 -12.93 -5.59 -12.32
CA GLY A 38 -11.63 -4.91 -12.31
C GLY A 38 -11.24 -4.43 -10.91
N LEU A 39 -10.10 -3.73 -10.85
CA LEU A 39 -9.61 -3.15 -9.62
C LEU A 39 -10.59 -2.08 -9.09
N VAL A 40 -11.07 -2.23 -7.85
CA VAL A 40 -11.92 -1.25 -7.16
C VAL A 40 -11.22 -0.67 -5.93
N VAL A 41 -11.74 0.45 -5.45
CA VAL A 41 -11.34 1.07 -4.18
C VAL A 41 -12.48 0.91 -3.17
N ARG A 42 -12.14 0.52 -1.95
CA ARG A 42 -13.02 0.59 -0.79
C ARG A 42 -12.39 1.44 0.29
N VAL A 43 -13.19 2.27 0.96
CA VAL A 43 -12.80 3.04 2.14
C VAL A 43 -13.72 2.61 3.29
N ASP A 44 -13.12 2.11 4.36
CA ASP A 44 -13.79 1.55 5.53
C ASP A 44 -14.87 0.51 5.18
N GLY A 45 -14.62 -0.27 4.12
CA GLY A 45 -15.52 -1.30 3.61
C GLY A 45 -16.54 -0.82 2.60
N THR A 46 -16.69 0.48 2.39
CA THR A 46 -17.61 1.04 1.38
C THR A 46 -16.89 1.22 0.06
N LYS A 47 -17.45 0.71 -1.05
CA LYS A 47 -16.92 0.95 -2.39
C LYS A 47 -17.05 2.44 -2.72
N VAL A 48 -15.99 3.04 -3.25
CA VAL A 48 -15.98 4.44 -3.71
C VAL A 48 -15.70 4.48 -5.20
N ASP A 49 -16.32 5.45 -5.88
CA ASP A 49 -16.11 5.66 -7.30
C ASP A 49 -14.88 6.53 -7.51
N VAL A 50 -13.99 6.07 -8.39
CA VAL A 50 -12.79 6.78 -8.80
C VAL A 50 -12.78 6.86 -10.32
N ASP A 51 -13.11 8.03 -10.84
CA ASP A 51 -13.17 8.30 -12.27
C ASP A 51 -11.87 8.99 -12.74
N PRO A 52 -11.39 8.72 -13.97
CA PRO A 52 -10.25 9.47 -14.52
C PRO A 52 -10.42 10.99 -14.52
N ALA A 53 -11.66 11.49 -14.69
CA ALA A 53 -11.97 12.91 -14.66
C ALA A 53 -12.23 13.45 -13.23
N ALA A 54 -12.57 12.56 -12.29
CA ALA A 54 -12.92 12.94 -10.91
C ALA A 54 -12.21 12.04 -9.89
N PRO A 55 -11.06 12.48 -9.35
CA PRO A 55 -10.40 11.81 -8.22
C PRO A 55 -11.31 11.72 -7.00
N TYR A 56 -11.23 10.61 -6.28
CA TYR A 56 -11.88 10.48 -4.99
C TYR A 56 -11.01 11.12 -3.91
N SER A 57 -11.57 11.97 -3.07
CA SER A 57 -10.85 12.59 -1.95
C SER A 57 -11.58 12.28 -0.65
N HIS A 58 -10.83 11.89 0.37
CA HIS A 58 -11.36 11.62 1.71
C HIS A 58 -10.81 12.65 2.68
N THR A 59 -11.71 13.33 3.39
CA THR A 59 -11.37 14.39 4.33
C THR A 59 -11.64 13.93 5.77
N GLU A 60 -10.79 14.36 6.70
CA GLU A 60 -10.98 14.22 8.14
C GLU A 60 -10.73 15.58 8.80
N HIS A 61 -11.70 16.07 9.59
CA HIS A 61 -11.66 17.41 10.21
C HIS A 61 -11.30 18.52 9.20
N ASP A 62 -11.99 18.56 8.06
CA ASP A 62 -11.80 19.53 6.96
C ASP A 62 -10.42 19.50 6.27
N ASN A 63 -9.58 18.50 6.56
CA ASN A 63 -8.31 18.30 5.90
C ASN A 63 -8.35 17.06 5.00
N GLU A 64 -7.83 17.15 3.77
CA GLU A 64 -7.67 15.98 2.89
C GLU A 64 -6.71 14.98 3.54
N LEU A 65 -7.24 13.84 3.96
CA LEU A 65 -6.45 12.75 4.51
C LEU A 65 -5.70 12.04 3.39
N PHE A 66 -6.42 11.74 2.30
CA PHE A 66 -5.85 11.20 1.07
C PHE A 66 -6.77 11.46 -0.12
N LYS A 67 -6.20 11.34 -1.32
CA LYS A 67 -6.91 11.26 -2.58
C LYS A 67 -6.52 10.00 -3.35
N VAL A 68 -7.44 9.46 -4.12
CA VAL A 68 -7.21 8.35 -5.05
C VAL A 68 -7.52 8.82 -6.45
N LYS A 69 -6.56 8.63 -7.36
CA LYS A 69 -6.66 8.97 -8.79
C LYS A 69 -6.62 7.70 -9.60
N LYS A 70 -7.34 7.70 -10.72
CA LYS A 70 -7.24 6.66 -11.73
C LYS A 70 -6.54 7.22 -12.96
N THR A 71 -5.46 6.58 -13.38
CA THR A 71 -4.69 6.99 -14.57
C THR A 71 -5.30 6.38 -15.85
N PRO A 72 -4.98 6.90 -17.05
CA PRO A 72 -5.51 6.37 -18.32
C PRO A 72 -5.21 4.88 -18.56
N ASP A 73 -4.07 4.40 -18.07
CA ASP A 73 -3.66 2.98 -18.08
C ASP A 73 -4.31 2.15 -16.95
N LYS A 74 -5.30 2.71 -16.27
CA LYS A 74 -6.13 2.09 -15.21
C LYS A 74 -5.41 1.81 -13.89
N TRP A 75 -4.25 2.41 -13.65
CA TRP A 75 -3.61 2.32 -12.34
C TRP A 75 -4.34 3.20 -11.34
N LEU A 76 -4.34 2.77 -10.09
CA LEU A 76 -4.80 3.56 -8.97
C LEU A 76 -3.60 4.18 -8.27
N THR A 77 -3.65 5.49 -8.06
CA THR A 77 -2.65 6.22 -7.27
C THR A 77 -3.32 6.81 -6.05
N LEU A 78 -3.00 6.29 -4.87
CA LEU A 78 -3.34 6.89 -3.59
C LEU A 78 -2.22 7.85 -3.18
N VAL A 79 -2.60 9.08 -2.84
CA VAL A 79 -1.69 10.13 -2.37
C VAL A 79 -2.18 10.63 -1.03
N SER A 80 -1.32 10.60 -0.02
CA SER A 80 -1.54 11.27 1.26
C SER A 80 -0.36 12.20 1.54
N GLU A 81 -0.55 13.49 1.25
CA GLU A 81 0.48 14.52 1.41
C GLU A 81 0.85 14.69 2.89
N SER A 82 -0.15 14.73 3.77
CA SER A 82 0.01 14.88 5.21
C SER A 82 0.76 13.72 5.85
N TYR A 83 0.64 12.51 5.29
CA TYR A 83 1.41 11.34 5.72
C TYR A 83 2.66 11.10 4.87
N GLY A 84 2.89 11.87 3.80
CA GLY A 84 4.04 11.76 2.91
C GLY A 84 4.16 10.39 2.24
N ILE A 85 3.06 9.80 1.77
CA ILE A 85 3.08 8.51 1.05
C ILE A 85 2.32 8.55 -0.27
N HIS A 86 2.90 7.94 -1.29
CA HIS A 86 2.23 7.63 -2.56
C HIS A 86 2.22 6.13 -2.79
N VAL A 87 1.06 5.59 -3.15
CA VAL A 87 0.87 4.17 -3.44
C VAL A 87 0.25 4.05 -4.82
N THR A 88 1.00 3.50 -5.77
CA THR A 88 0.56 3.31 -7.15
C THR A 88 0.41 1.83 -7.43
N PHE A 89 -0.76 1.41 -7.89
CA PHE A 89 -1.11 0.00 -8.00
C PHE A 89 -1.88 -0.31 -9.30
N SER A 90 -1.45 -1.34 -10.03
CA SER A 90 -2.06 -1.77 -11.29
C SER A 90 -3.03 -2.96 -11.15
N GLY A 91 -3.03 -3.62 -9.99
CA GLY A 91 -3.67 -4.94 -9.80
C GLY A 91 -2.69 -6.10 -9.70
N ASP A 92 -1.44 -5.89 -10.12
CA ASP A 92 -0.33 -6.86 -10.01
C ASP A 92 0.97 -6.21 -9.50
N VAL A 93 1.28 -5.01 -10.02
CA VAL A 93 2.48 -4.26 -9.66
C VAL A 93 2.13 -3.14 -8.67
N LEU A 94 2.92 -3.04 -7.59
CA LEU A 94 2.78 -2.07 -6.52
C LEU A 94 4.06 -1.24 -6.41
N PHE A 95 3.92 0.08 -6.47
CA PHE A 95 4.97 1.04 -6.14
C PHE A 95 4.58 1.81 -4.89
N VAL A 96 5.54 1.99 -3.98
CA VAL A 96 5.38 2.78 -2.76
C VAL A 96 6.48 3.82 -2.73
N GLN A 97 6.10 5.08 -2.55
CA GLN A 97 7.02 6.17 -2.28
C GLN A 97 6.71 6.72 -0.89
N ALA A 98 7.75 6.94 -0.09
CA ALA A 98 7.65 7.55 1.23
C ALA A 98 8.53 8.79 1.30
N ALA A 99 8.05 9.81 2.00
CA ALA A 99 8.76 11.06 2.15
C ALA A 99 10.09 10.90 2.92
N PRO A 100 11.12 11.71 2.63
CA PRO A 100 12.45 11.58 3.24
C PRO A 100 12.48 11.64 4.77
N PHE A 101 11.49 12.24 5.42
CA PHE A 101 11.41 12.30 6.88
C PHE A 101 11.15 10.93 7.54
N TYR A 102 10.84 9.89 6.76
CA TYR A 102 10.77 8.49 7.19
C TYR A 102 12.10 7.73 7.13
N ARG A 103 13.19 8.37 6.70
CA ARG A 103 14.50 7.71 6.64
C ARG A 103 14.86 7.07 7.99
N GLY A 104 15.16 5.77 7.99
CA GLY A 104 15.47 4.98 9.19
C GLY A 104 14.29 4.76 10.14
N LYS A 105 13.05 5.01 9.72
CA LYS A 105 11.82 4.88 10.54
C LYS A 105 10.80 3.92 9.94
N LEU A 106 11.09 3.36 8.77
CA LEU A 106 10.22 2.36 8.15
C LEU A 106 10.56 0.97 8.71
N CYS A 107 9.68 0.03 8.41
CA CYS A 107 9.87 -1.40 8.66
C CYS A 107 8.99 -2.16 7.67
N GLY A 108 9.38 -3.39 7.36
CA GLY A 108 8.69 -4.23 6.38
C GLY A 108 9.63 -4.73 5.28
N LEU A 109 9.03 -5.34 4.25
CA LEU A 109 9.76 -5.91 3.11
C LEU A 109 10.57 -4.87 2.30
N CYS A 110 10.27 -3.58 2.45
CA CYS A 110 11.00 -2.49 1.79
C CYS A 110 12.13 -1.91 2.66
N GLY A 111 12.52 -2.60 3.75
CA GLY A 111 13.58 -2.17 4.65
C GLY A 111 13.18 -1.02 5.58
N ASP A 112 14.17 -0.46 6.25
CA ASP A 112 14.00 0.66 7.19
C ASP A 112 14.24 2.05 6.55
N TYR A 113 14.67 2.05 5.28
CA TYR A 113 14.99 3.23 4.48
C TYR A 113 16.15 4.07 5.08
N ASN A 114 17.19 3.46 5.65
CA ASN A 114 18.33 4.18 6.23
C ASN A 114 19.50 4.49 5.24
N LEU A 115 19.43 3.94 4.01
CA LEU A 115 20.46 3.94 2.94
C LEU A 115 21.63 2.95 3.14
N ASP A 116 21.54 2.05 4.10
CA ASP A 116 22.50 0.97 4.31
C ASP A 116 22.05 -0.32 3.62
N ARG A 117 22.62 -0.54 2.45
CA ARG A 117 22.33 -1.71 1.62
C ARG A 117 22.74 -3.04 2.26
N ASN A 118 23.58 -3.02 3.30
CA ASN A 118 24.11 -4.26 3.90
C ASN A 118 23.15 -4.90 4.91
N HIS A 119 22.16 -4.16 5.41
CA HIS A 119 21.25 -4.60 6.48
C HIS A 119 19.77 -4.60 6.09
N GLU A 120 19.46 -4.53 4.79
CA GLU A 120 18.09 -4.49 4.27
C GLU A 120 17.26 -5.74 4.61
N LEU A 121 17.92 -6.88 4.86
CA LEU A 121 17.29 -8.13 5.27
C LEU A 121 17.15 -8.28 6.80
N THR A 122 17.07 -7.18 7.54
CA THR A 122 16.80 -7.21 8.99
C THR A 122 15.30 -7.36 9.23
N GLY A 123 14.89 -8.49 9.82
CA GLY A 123 13.49 -8.78 10.09
C GLY A 123 12.92 -8.05 11.32
N PRO A 124 11.62 -8.26 11.61
CA PRO A 124 10.94 -7.60 12.73
C PRO A 124 11.43 -8.08 14.10
N ASP A 125 12.15 -9.20 14.17
CA ASP A 125 12.82 -9.75 15.35
C ASP A 125 14.23 -9.15 15.58
N GLY A 126 14.70 -8.28 14.68
CA GLY A 126 16.04 -7.72 14.70
C GLY A 126 17.12 -8.65 14.16
N HIS A 127 16.75 -9.81 13.63
CA HIS A 127 17.69 -10.74 13.01
C HIS A 127 18.03 -10.32 11.58
N LEU A 128 19.32 -10.31 11.23
CA LEU A 128 19.78 -10.16 9.86
C LEU A 128 19.77 -11.52 9.15
N TYR A 129 18.85 -11.69 8.20
CA TYR A 129 18.69 -12.93 7.46
C TYR A 129 19.71 -13.05 6.32
N ASN A 130 20.14 -14.28 6.05
CA ASN A 130 21.10 -14.58 4.97
C ASN A 130 20.45 -14.85 3.62
N ASN A 131 19.11 -14.95 3.56
CA ASN A 131 18.39 -15.12 2.30
C ASN A 131 17.02 -14.42 2.32
N THR A 132 16.58 -14.04 1.12
CA THR A 132 15.35 -13.26 0.91
C THR A 132 14.09 -14.02 1.27
N LEU A 133 14.08 -15.35 1.14
CA LEU A 133 12.88 -16.15 1.41
C LEU A 133 12.55 -16.17 2.90
N GLU A 134 13.54 -16.48 3.76
CA GLU A 134 13.36 -16.46 5.21
C GLU A 134 13.01 -15.05 5.71
N PHE A 135 13.74 -14.03 5.22
CA PHE A 135 13.41 -12.64 5.48
C PHE A 135 11.96 -12.31 5.12
N SER A 136 11.51 -12.64 3.91
CA SER A 136 10.16 -12.35 3.47
C SER A 136 9.09 -13.08 4.29
N THR A 137 9.41 -14.29 4.74
CA THR A 137 8.53 -15.12 5.58
C THR A 137 8.37 -14.50 6.98
N SER A 138 9.41 -13.86 7.52
CA SER A 138 9.37 -13.20 8.83
C SER A 138 8.34 -12.06 8.92
N TYR A 139 7.94 -11.47 7.78
CA TYR A 139 6.96 -10.38 7.71
C TYR A 139 5.54 -10.84 7.35
N VAL A 140 5.28 -12.15 7.25
CA VAL A 140 3.92 -12.65 6.99
C VAL A 140 3.02 -12.29 8.16
N VAL A 141 1.92 -11.61 7.85
CA VAL A 141 0.87 -11.30 8.82
C VAL A 141 -0.20 -12.40 8.70
N PRO A 142 -0.44 -13.21 9.76
CA PRO A 142 -1.50 -14.20 9.75
C PRO A 142 -2.86 -13.55 9.50
N SER A 143 -3.72 -14.28 8.77
CA SER A 143 -5.09 -13.89 8.45
C SER A 143 -6.03 -14.01 9.65
#